data_AF-A0A836URC9-F1
#
_entry.id   AF-A0A836URC9-F1
#
_cell.length_a   1.000
_cell.length_b   1.000
_cell.length_c   1.000
_cell.angle_alpha   90.00
_cell.angle_beta   90.00
_cell.angle_gamma   90.00
#
_symmetry.space_group_name_H-M   'P 1'
#
loop_
_entity.id
_entity.type
_entity.pdbx_description
1 polymer ?
#
loop_
_entity_poly.entity_id
_entity_poly.type
_entity_poly.pdbx_seq_one_letter_code
_entity_poly.pdbx_strand_id
1 'polypeptide(L)'
;MAKIRRDAMSEYRKLGRLFACAAALLLIGALYACIEPEEAIGSATDLLKYCGVNELEGVADLRRISDDCKEALRDLLPDYEDNLAHALVPLGSGIFDDRTVLFFTAADGDRNPLTSSDETELRVSVLTSTTETLLDTAQFALGKLKDYSGLNIALSAVVDYSGSMSDQDLDDAAEIYTDLFNGLELTSRFEANLLFFSDEVHQIVTFTEDATALRQGLRSNIDFERAGTALYDGIGTGLDMLSARDTPIRLLLVASDGFENHSQIYTKKSQLYELARQQRIPLIMLGALLSDVPSLRAMAKETNGLFIYSPYFLELKQDFLRLRDLLMESAALELRERQAEWESVRIEIKGKQIEWPLP
;
A
#
# COMPACT_ATOMS: atom_id res chain seq x y z
N MET A 1 30.90 -45.80 -42.43
CA MET A 1 30.10 -45.99 -41.19
C MET A 1 30.46 -45.06 -40.02
N ALA A 2 31.20 -43.96 -40.22
CA ALA A 2 31.55 -43.02 -39.13
C ALA A 2 31.01 -41.58 -39.30
N LYS A 3 30.23 -41.32 -40.36
CA LYS A 3 29.72 -39.96 -40.68
C LYS A 3 28.22 -39.77 -40.44
N ILE A 4 27.45 -40.85 -40.23
CA ILE A 4 26.00 -40.80 -39.95
C ILE A 4 25.71 -40.76 -38.42
N ARG A 5 26.71 -41.04 -37.56
CA ARG A 5 26.58 -40.97 -36.10
C ARG A 5 26.88 -39.60 -35.48
N ARG A 6 27.32 -38.62 -36.28
CA ARG A 6 27.58 -37.24 -35.80
C ARG A 6 26.39 -36.29 -36.01
N ASP A 7 25.53 -36.56 -36.99
CA ASP A 7 24.38 -35.71 -37.26
C ASP A 7 23.15 -36.06 -36.39
N ALA A 8 23.08 -37.29 -35.84
CA ALA A 8 22.07 -37.67 -34.84
C ALA A 8 22.34 -37.14 -33.42
N MET A 9 23.57 -36.67 -33.13
CA MET A 9 23.93 -36.04 -31.84
C MET A 9 23.84 -34.49 -31.89
N SER A 10 23.61 -33.92 -33.08
CA SER A 10 23.35 -32.48 -33.25
C SER A 10 21.86 -32.15 -33.09
N GLU A 11 20.96 -33.05 -33.51
CA GLU A 11 19.52 -32.89 -33.28
C GLU A 11 19.08 -33.25 -31.85
N TYR A 12 19.80 -34.11 -31.14
CA TYR A 12 19.57 -34.31 -29.69
C TYR A 12 20.04 -33.14 -28.82
N ARG A 13 20.85 -32.22 -29.36
CA ARG A 13 21.18 -30.92 -28.73
C ARG A 13 20.18 -29.81 -29.06
N LYS A 14 19.24 -30.04 -29.99
CA LYS A 14 18.11 -29.15 -30.27
C LYS A 14 16.78 -29.63 -29.67
N LEU A 15 16.67 -30.89 -29.25
CA LEU A 15 15.54 -31.37 -28.45
C LEU A 15 15.74 -31.22 -26.92
N GLY A 16 16.95 -30.94 -26.44
CA GLY A 16 17.20 -30.54 -25.05
C GLY A 16 16.84 -29.08 -24.74
N ARG A 17 16.16 -28.38 -25.65
CA ARG A 17 15.77 -26.96 -25.54
C ARG A 17 14.25 -26.75 -25.37
N LEU A 18 13.48 -27.82 -25.15
CA LEU A 18 12.01 -27.71 -25.03
C LEU A 18 11.39 -28.43 -23.83
N PHE A 19 12.18 -29.05 -22.95
CA PHE A 19 11.67 -29.71 -21.75
C PHE A 19 12.51 -29.37 -20.51
N ALA A 20 12.34 -28.14 -20.03
CA ALA A 20 12.60 -27.75 -18.63
C ALA A 20 11.72 -26.53 -18.28
N CYS A 21 10.52 -26.48 -18.85
CA CYS A 21 9.53 -25.43 -18.62
C CYS A 21 8.17 -26.12 -18.47
N ALA A 22 8.04 -26.96 -17.44
CA ALA A 22 6.80 -27.61 -17.03
C ALA A 22 7.01 -28.40 -15.73
N ALA A 23 6.81 -27.73 -14.59
CA ALA A 23 6.24 -28.25 -13.33
C ALA A 23 6.73 -27.41 -12.14
N ALA A 24 6.03 -26.29 -11.88
CA ALA A 24 5.92 -25.57 -10.60
C ALA A 24 5.15 -24.27 -10.87
N LEU A 25 3.90 -24.42 -11.33
CA LEU A 25 3.15 -23.37 -12.02
C LEU A 25 2.25 -22.52 -11.11
N LEU A 26 2.59 -22.36 -9.83
CA LEU A 26 1.81 -21.47 -8.94
C LEU A 26 2.63 -20.48 -8.11
N LEU A 27 3.95 -20.63 -8.00
CA LEU A 27 4.87 -19.55 -7.60
C LEU A 27 5.73 -19.01 -8.75
N ILE A 28 5.92 -19.76 -9.84
CA ILE A 28 6.93 -19.47 -10.88
C ILE A 28 6.33 -18.88 -12.17
N GLY A 29 5.16 -18.23 -12.09
CA GLY A 29 4.55 -17.59 -13.26
C GLY A 29 5.31 -16.37 -13.79
N ALA A 30 6.18 -15.77 -12.96
CA ALA A 30 6.96 -14.58 -13.30
C ALA A 30 8.48 -14.72 -13.04
N LEU A 31 8.94 -15.84 -12.48
CA LEU A 31 10.27 -15.94 -11.85
C LEU A 31 11.42 -16.48 -12.72
N TYR A 32 11.24 -16.67 -14.02
CA TYR A 32 12.37 -17.05 -14.89
C TYR A 32 12.42 -16.23 -16.17
N ALA A 33 12.93 -15.01 -16.03
CA ALA A 33 13.67 -14.36 -17.09
C ALA A 33 15.05 -13.94 -16.54
N CYS A 34 16.11 -14.56 -17.09
CA CYS A 34 17.52 -14.09 -17.01
C CYS A 34 18.39 -14.47 -15.78
N ILE A 35 18.51 -15.76 -15.41
CA ILE A 35 19.63 -16.23 -14.57
C ILE A 35 20.41 -17.33 -15.33
N GLU A 36 21.75 -17.26 -15.32
CA GLU A 36 22.62 -18.29 -15.88
C GLU A 36 22.40 -19.64 -15.15
N PRO A 37 22.40 -20.80 -15.84
CA PRO A 37 21.99 -22.08 -15.24
C PRO A 37 22.77 -22.51 -14.00
N GLU A 38 24.04 -22.09 -13.87
CA GLU A 38 24.89 -22.44 -12.73
C GLU A 38 24.56 -21.58 -11.49
N GLU A 39 24.21 -20.30 -11.67
CA GLU A 39 23.78 -19.41 -10.58
C GLU A 39 22.40 -19.79 -10.06
N ALA A 40 21.50 -20.22 -10.95
CA ALA A 40 20.16 -20.70 -10.58
C ALA A 40 20.18 -21.97 -9.70
N ILE A 41 21.17 -22.85 -9.90
CA ILE A 41 21.33 -24.07 -9.08
C ILE A 41 21.93 -23.73 -7.71
N GLY A 42 22.91 -22.83 -7.66
CA GLY A 42 23.50 -22.37 -6.39
C GLY A 42 22.47 -21.68 -5.50
N SER A 43 21.76 -20.70 -6.07
CA SER A 43 20.69 -19.94 -5.40
C SER A 43 19.59 -20.86 -4.84
N ALA A 44 19.10 -21.83 -5.62
CA ALA A 44 18.09 -22.76 -5.14
C ALA A 44 18.60 -23.66 -3.99
N THR A 45 19.85 -24.11 -4.04
CA THR A 45 20.41 -24.99 -2.99
C THR A 45 20.62 -24.23 -1.68
N ASP A 46 21.09 -22.99 -1.77
CA ASP A 46 21.24 -22.11 -0.62
C ASP A 46 19.88 -21.73 -0.03
N LEU A 47 18.87 -21.46 -0.87
CA LEU A 47 17.51 -21.19 -0.42
C LEU A 47 16.94 -22.35 0.41
N LEU A 48 16.97 -23.58 -0.12
CA LEU A 48 16.47 -24.76 0.59
C LEU A 48 17.18 -24.94 1.94
N LYS A 49 18.50 -24.74 1.95
CA LYS A 49 19.34 -24.87 3.14
C LYS A 49 19.03 -23.78 4.19
N TYR A 50 19.04 -22.51 3.82
CA TYR A 50 18.88 -21.39 4.75
C TYR A 50 17.44 -21.23 5.22
N CYS A 51 16.48 -21.55 4.36
CA CYS A 51 15.05 -21.55 4.69
C CYS A 51 14.58 -22.84 5.37
N GLY A 52 15.43 -23.88 5.42
CA GLY A 52 15.11 -25.14 6.11
C GLY A 52 13.97 -25.93 5.46
N VAL A 53 13.80 -25.80 4.13
CA VAL A 53 12.75 -26.46 3.35
C VAL A 53 13.34 -27.49 2.40
N ASN A 54 12.57 -28.53 2.07
CA ASN A 54 13.01 -29.59 1.15
C ASN A 54 12.72 -29.27 -0.32
N GLU A 55 11.76 -28.38 -0.57
CA GLU A 55 11.28 -27.98 -1.89
C GLU A 55 11.00 -26.47 -1.88
N LEU A 56 11.21 -25.81 -3.03
CA LEU A 56 11.07 -24.35 -3.15
C LEU A 56 9.66 -23.87 -2.82
N GLU A 57 8.65 -24.69 -3.11
CA GLU A 57 7.24 -24.42 -2.81
C GLU A 57 7.01 -24.26 -1.29
N GLY A 58 7.78 -24.97 -0.47
CA GLY A 58 7.69 -24.89 0.98
C GLY A 58 8.15 -23.56 1.58
N VAL A 59 8.85 -22.71 0.81
CA VAL A 59 9.26 -21.37 1.27
C VAL A 59 8.04 -20.47 1.51
N ALA A 60 7.05 -20.54 0.63
CA ALA A 60 5.85 -19.71 0.74
C ALA A 60 4.96 -20.10 1.95
N ASP A 61 5.12 -21.33 2.45
CA ASP A 61 4.39 -21.86 3.60
C ASP A 61 5.12 -21.62 4.94
N LEU A 62 6.29 -20.96 4.91
CA LEU A 62 7.07 -20.70 6.11
C LEU A 62 6.35 -19.71 7.02
N ARG A 63 6.01 -20.20 8.22
CA ARG A 63 5.49 -19.34 9.30
C ARG A 63 6.55 -18.46 9.94
N ARG A 64 7.83 -18.79 9.80
CA ARG A 64 8.95 -18.02 10.32
C ARG A 64 10.06 -18.04 9.30
N ILE A 65 10.63 -16.88 9.03
CA ILE A 65 11.69 -16.71 8.04
C ILE A 65 12.90 -16.15 8.78
N SER A 66 14.01 -16.89 8.78
CA SER A 66 15.28 -16.43 9.36
C SER A 66 15.91 -15.35 8.50
N ASP A 67 16.78 -14.52 9.07
CA ASP A 67 17.51 -13.49 8.32
C ASP A 67 18.36 -14.11 7.19
N ASP A 68 19.00 -15.27 7.43
CA ASP A 68 19.73 -16.01 6.41
C ASP A 68 18.82 -16.44 5.23
N CYS A 69 17.58 -16.86 5.53
CA CYS A 69 16.61 -17.18 4.50
C CYS A 69 16.16 -15.92 3.74
N LYS A 70 15.96 -14.80 4.42
CA LYS A 70 15.62 -13.51 3.80
C LYS A 70 16.71 -13.01 2.86
N GLU A 71 17.98 -13.17 3.23
CA GLU A 71 19.10 -12.82 2.35
C GLU A 71 19.15 -13.77 1.14
N ALA A 72 18.94 -15.07 1.34
CA ALA A 72 18.87 -16.03 0.25
C ALA A 72 17.68 -15.78 -0.71
N LEU A 73 16.59 -15.18 -0.20
CA LEU A 73 15.42 -14.81 -1.00
C LEU A 73 15.65 -13.58 -1.87
N ARG A 74 16.62 -12.73 -1.56
CA ARG A 74 16.77 -11.39 -2.13
C ARG A 74 16.61 -11.35 -3.65
N ASP A 75 17.33 -12.21 -4.35
CA ASP A 75 17.39 -12.23 -5.81
C ASP A 75 16.14 -12.90 -6.45
N LEU A 76 15.28 -13.50 -5.63
CA LEU A 76 14.02 -14.12 -6.03
C LEU A 76 12.80 -13.27 -5.68
N LEU A 77 12.98 -12.18 -4.93
CA LEU A 77 11.89 -11.27 -4.61
C LEU A 77 11.58 -10.37 -5.82
N PRO A 78 10.32 -9.93 -5.98
CA PRO A 78 10.01 -8.88 -6.94
C PRO A 78 10.92 -7.66 -6.74
N ASP A 79 11.21 -6.96 -7.84
CA ASP A 79 11.83 -5.64 -7.76
C ASP A 79 10.91 -4.66 -7.03
N TYR A 80 11.52 -3.59 -6.51
CA TYR A 80 10.80 -2.45 -5.96
C TYR A 80 9.69 -1.96 -6.91
N GLU A 81 8.54 -1.60 -6.34
CA GLU A 81 7.41 -1.08 -7.10
C GLU A 81 6.58 -0.09 -6.27
N ASP A 82 6.10 0.98 -6.90
CA ASP A 82 5.18 1.94 -6.29
C ASP A 82 4.18 2.50 -7.30
N ASN A 83 3.17 3.20 -6.79
CA ASN A 83 2.26 4.02 -7.60
C ASN A 83 2.29 5.52 -7.23
N LEU A 84 3.39 6.00 -6.65
CA LEU A 84 3.56 7.39 -6.22
C LEU A 84 3.81 8.33 -7.40
N ALA A 85 4.52 7.88 -8.43
CA ALA A 85 4.78 8.72 -9.60
C ALA A 85 3.47 9.12 -10.29
N HIS A 86 3.24 10.43 -10.46
CA HIS A 86 1.99 10.98 -10.98
C HIS A 86 0.73 10.57 -10.19
N ALA A 87 0.88 10.30 -8.88
CA ALA A 87 -0.26 10.01 -8.03
C ALA A 87 -1.23 11.19 -8.02
N LEU A 88 -2.52 10.88 -8.02
CA LEU A 88 -3.62 11.82 -7.72
C LEU A 88 -4.64 11.02 -6.92
N VAL A 89 -4.71 11.28 -5.62
CA VAL A 89 -5.44 10.45 -4.67
C VAL A 89 -6.41 11.32 -3.88
N PRO A 90 -7.72 11.06 -3.95
CA PRO A 90 -8.67 11.73 -3.08
C PRO A 90 -8.50 11.21 -1.65
N LEU A 91 -8.47 12.11 -0.68
CA LEU A 91 -8.30 11.78 0.73
C LEU A 91 -9.61 11.90 1.51
N GLY A 92 -10.48 12.82 1.11
CA GLY A 92 -11.65 13.15 1.92
C GLY A 92 -12.38 14.40 1.46
N SER A 93 -13.49 14.69 2.12
CA SER A 93 -14.19 15.97 1.99
C SER A 93 -14.93 16.34 3.28
N GLY A 94 -15.16 17.64 3.47
CA GLY A 94 -15.89 18.16 4.61
C GLY A 94 -16.52 19.51 4.32
N ILE A 95 -17.25 20.04 5.30
CA ILE A 95 -17.82 21.40 5.26
C ILE A 95 -17.09 22.25 6.28
N PHE A 96 -16.49 23.35 5.84
CA PHE A 96 -15.75 24.31 6.65
C PHE A 96 -16.28 25.71 6.34
N ASP A 97 -16.72 26.45 7.36
CA ASP A 97 -17.30 27.79 7.20
C ASP A 97 -18.37 27.86 6.08
N ASP A 98 -19.29 26.88 6.09
CA ASP A 98 -20.35 26.68 5.09
C ASP A 98 -19.87 26.41 3.65
N ARG A 99 -18.59 26.09 3.47
CA ARG A 99 -17.99 25.74 2.17
C ARG A 99 -17.61 24.28 2.12
N THR A 100 -17.85 23.67 0.96
CA THR A 100 -17.37 22.31 0.70
C THR A 100 -15.89 22.34 0.38
N VAL A 101 -15.12 21.54 1.11
CA VAL A 101 -13.68 21.38 0.90
C VAL A 101 -13.39 19.93 0.56
N LEU A 102 -12.63 19.72 -0.51
CA LEU A 102 -12.14 18.43 -0.94
C LEU A 102 -10.64 18.35 -0.67
N PHE A 103 -10.21 17.28 -0.02
CA PHE A 103 -8.80 17.03 0.24
C PHE A 103 -8.28 15.95 -0.69
N PHE A 104 -7.11 16.20 -1.27
CA PHE A 104 -6.43 15.26 -2.14
C PHE A 104 -4.92 15.43 -2.03
N THR A 105 -4.17 14.37 -2.30
CA THR A 105 -2.73 14.44 -2.50
C THR A 105 -2.39 14.18 -3.96
N ALA A 106 -1.31 14.79 -4.42
CA ALA A 106 -0.84 14.64 -5.78
C ALA A 106 0.68 14.73 -5.86
N ALA A 107 1.26 13.99 -6.81
CA ALA A 107 2.69 13.90 -7.02
C ALA A 107 3.08 14.17 -8.47
N ASP A 108 4.31 14.64 -8.67
CA ASP A 108 4.93 14.70 -9.99
C ASP A 108 5.50 13.32 -10.44
N GLY A 109 6.16 13.28 -11.60
CA GLY A 109 6.78 12.06 -12.11
C GLY A 109 7.97 11.56 -11.29
N ASP A 110 8.57 12.45 -10.50
CA ASP A 110 9.69 12.17 -9.61
C ASP A 110 9.23 11.85 -8.17
N ARG A 111 7.91 11.64 -7.98
CA ARG A 111 7.25 11.29 -6.72
C ARG A 111 7.26 12.39 -5.66
N ASN A 112 7.54 13.64 -6.05
CA ASN A 112 7.50 14.78 -5.13
C ASN A 112 6.08 15.37 -5.09
N PRO A 113 5.67 15.98 -3.96
CA PRO A 113 4.43 16.74 -3.91
C PRO A 113 4.38 17.82 -4.99
N LEU A 114 3.18 18.05 -5.53
CA LEU A 114 2.99 19.10 -6.52
C LEU A 114 3.39 20.48 -5.98
N THR A 115 4.01 21.26 -6.86
CA THR A 115 4.40 22.65 -6.63
C THR A 115 3.35 23.62 -7.17
N SER A 116 3.45 24.90 -6.80
CA SER A 116 2.53 25.93 -7.30
C SER A 116 2.52 26.09 -8.83
N SER A 117 3.59 25.69 -9.54
CA SER A 117 3.58 25.68 -11.00
C SER A 117 2.69 24.57 -11.57
N ASP A 118 2.64 23.42 -10.91
CA ASP A 118 1.81 22.30 -11.36
C ASP A 118 0.32 22.57 -11.15
N GLU A 119 -0.02 23.41 -10.16
CA GLU A 119 -1.37 23.87 -9.89
C GLU A 119 -1.97 24.69 -11.05
N THR A 120 -1.14 25.23 -11.95
CA THR A 120 -1.63 25.95 -13.15
C THR A 120 -2.29 25.03 -14.19
N GLU A 121 -2.04 23.73 -14.11
CA GLU A 121 -2.66 22.71 -14.96
C GLU A 121 -3.91 22.08 -14.33
N LEU A 122 -4.31 22.56 -13.13
CA LEU A 122 -5.49 22.10 -12.43
C LEU A 122 -6.77 22.47 -13.19
N ARG A 123 -7.58 21.46 -13.48
CA ARG A 123 -8.95 21.63 -14.01
C ARG A 123 -9.93 21.06 -13.01
N VAL A 124 -10.94 21.85 -12.69
CA VAL A 124 -11.98 21.48 -11.73
C VAL A 124 -13.32 21.50 -12.44
N SER A 125 -14.01 20.37 -12.45
CA SER A 125 -15.35 20.26 -12.98
C SER A 125 -16.32 19.85 -11.87
N VAL A 126 -17.55 20.33 -11.94
CA VAL A 126 -18.68 19.81 -11.15
C VAL A 126 -19.56 18.96 -12.05
N LEU A 127 -20.09 17.89 -11.49
CA LEU A 127 -20.89 16.91 -12.21
C LEU A 127 -22.29 16.84 -11.62
N THR A 128 -23.25 16.73 -12.52
CA THR A 128 -24.62 16.31 -12.23
C THR A 128 -24.87 14.97 -12.93
N SER A 129 -26.03 14.36 -12.69
CA SER A 129 -26.48 13.16 -13.43
C SER A 129 -26.43 13.26 -14.96
N THR A 130 -26.35 14.46 -15.54
CA THR A 130 -26.42 14.64 -17.00
C THR A 130 -25.36 15.57 -17.59
N THR A 131 -24.68 16.37 -16.77
CA THR A 131 -23.78 17.41 -17.26
C THR A 131 -22.49 17.46 -16.45
N GLU A 132 -21.40 17.76 -17.14
CA GLU A 132 -20.14 18.16 -16.55
C GLU A 132 -19.93 19.64 -16.87
N THR A 133 -19.64 20.45 -15.85
CA THR A 133 -19.38 21.89 -15.99
C THR A 133 -18.01 22.21 -15.45
N LEU A 134 -17.13 22.71 -16.32
CA LEU A 134 -15.83 23.23 -15.93
C LEU A 134 -16.00 24.52 -15.12
N LEU A 135 -15.39 24.57 -13.94
CA LEU A 135 -15.41 25.75 -13.08
C LEU A 135 -14.34 26.77 -13.50
N ASP A 136 -14.70 28.05 -13.40
CA ASP A 136 -13.73 29.15 -13.47
C ASP A 136 -12.92 29.22 -12.16
N THR A 137 -11.68 29.72 -12.23
CA THR A 137 -10.80 29.86 -11.06
C THR A 137 -11.37 30.80 -10.00
N ALA A 138 -12.31 31.68 -10.35
CA ALA A 138 -13.06 32.49 -9.40
C ALA A 138 -14.09 31.71 -8.58
N GLN A 139 -14.45 30.48 -8.97
CA GLN A 139 -15.48 29.64 -8.31
C GLN A 139 -14.89 28.65 -7.29
N PHE A 140 -13.57 28.50 -7.25
CA PHE A 140 -12.90 27.68 -6.25
C PHE A 140 -11.68 28.41 -5.67
N ALA A 141 -11.09 27.84 -4.63
CA ALA A 141 -9.80 28.23 -4.11
C ALA A 141 -8.99 26.97 -3.82
N LEU A 142 -7.67 27.07 -4.02
CA LEU A 142 -6.74 26.01 -3.67
C LEU A 142 -5.94 26.46 -2.46
N GLY A 143 -5.94 25.64 -1.42
CA GLY A 143 -5.14 25.80 -0.22
C GLY A 143 -4.47 24.48 0.17
N LYS A 144 -4.02 24.38 1.42
CA LYS A 144 -3.42 23.18 1.99
C LYS A 144 -4.26 22.65 3.14
N LEU A 145 -4.15 21.35 3.42
CA LEU A 145 -4.83 20.72 4.57
C LEU A 145 -4.52 21.44 5.90
N LYS A 146 -3.26 21.88 6.08
CA LYS A 146 -2.82 22.60 7.29
C LYS A 146 -3.50 23.96 7.52
N ASP A 147 -4.18 24.50 6.51
CA ASP A 147 -4.90 25.77 6.62
C ASP A 147 -6.24 25.59 7.34
N TYR A 148 -6.71 24.35 7.50
CA TYR A 148 -7.98 24.01 8.14
C TYR A 148 -7.76 23.57 9.59
N SER A 149 -8.38 24.28 10.53
CA SER A 149 -8.33 23.93 11.95
C SER A 149 -9.29 22.79 12.30
N GLY A 150 -9.01 22.07 13.38
CA GLY A 150 -9.88 20.99 13.88
C GLY A 150 -9.29 19.61 13.63
N LEU A 151 -10.01 18.58 14.10
CA LEU A 151 -9.66 17.18 13.91
C LEU A 151 -10.06 16.77 12.49
N ASN A 152 -9.10 16.76 11.58
CA ASN A 152 -9.38 16.59 10.15
C ASN A 152 -9.12 15.17 9.65
N ILE A 153 -8.25 14.44 10.33
CA ILE A 153 -7.75 13.13 9.88
C ILE A 153 -8.03 12.09 10.96
N ALA A 154 -8.65 11.00 10.55
CA ALA A 154 -8.62 9.74 11.29
C ALA A 154 -7.78 8.72 10.52
N LEU A 155 -6.82 8.09 11.19
CA LEU A 155 -5.93 7.09 10.61
C LEU A 155 -6.02 5.77 11.38
N SER A 156 -6.20 4.66 10.67
CA SER A 156 -5.98 3.34 11.27
C SER A 156 -4.64 2.80 10.78
N ALA A 157 -3.72 2.60 11.73
CA ALA A 157 -2.42 1.98 11.48
C ALA A 157 -2.51 0.48 11.76
N VAL A 158 -2.31 -0.33 10.74
CA VAL A 158 -2.46 -1.79 10.80
C VAL A 158 -1.11 -2.46 10.52
N VAL A 159 -0.53 -3.08 11.55
CA VAL A 159 0.82 -3.62 11.50
C VAL A 159 0.78 -5.14 11.56
N ASP A 160 1.43 -5.77 10.59
CA ASP A 160 1.65 -7.21 10.57
C ASP A 160 2.59 -7.62 11.71
N TYR A 161 2.12 -8.54 12.55
CA TYR A 161 2.84 -9.18 13.64
C TYR A 161 2.85 -10.71 13.44
N SER A 162 2.73 -11.18 12.19
CA SER A 162 2.86 -12.59 11.85
C SER A 162 4.26 -13.13 12.17
N GLY A 163 4.41 -14.46 12.09
CA GLY A 163 5.67 -15.11 12.41
C GLY A 163 6.81 -14.79 11.42
N SER A 164 6.51 -14.36 10.19
CA SER A 164 7.51 -14.01 9.15
C SER A 164 8.25 -12.70 9.45
N MET A 165 7.56 -11.73 10.05
CA MET A 165 8.11 -10.43 10.46
C MET A 165 9.23 -10.62 11.49
N SER A 166 10.51 -10.36 11.19
CA SER A 166 11.55 -10.44 12.23
C SER A 166 11.41 -9.31 13.25
N ASP A 167 12.09 -9.40 14.39
CA ASP A 167 12.08 -8.31 15.37
C ASP A 167 12.61 -6.99 14.76
N GLN A 168 13.56 -7.09 13.82
CA GLN A 168 14.04 -5.94 13.04
C GLN A 168 12.98 -5.38 12.08
N ASP A 169 12.19 -6.22 11.41
CA ASP A 169 11.10 -5.74 10.54
C ASP A 169 10.03 -5.00 11.36
N LEU A 170 9.75 -5.48 12.57
CA LEU A 170 8.83 -4.82 13.50
C LEU A 170 9.37 -3.46 13.96
N ASP A 171 10.67 -3.37 14.27
CA ASP A 171 11.34 -2.11 14.61
C ASP A 171 11.30 -1.12 13.42
N ASP A 172 11.58 -1.59 12.20
CA ASP A 172 11.54 -0.77 10.99
C ASP A 172 10.11 -0.28 10.69
N ALA A 173 9.11 -1.16 10.81
CA ALA A 173 7.70 -0.78 10.67
C ALA A 173 7.29 0.24 11.74
N ALA A 174 7.70 0.04 13.00
CA ALA A 174 7.41 0.98 14.09
C ALA A 174 8.02 2.36 13.84
N GLU A 175 9.24 2.42 13.28
CA GLU A 175 9.87 3.68 12.89
C GLU A 175 9.09 4.37 11.77
N ILE A 176 8.69 3.62 10.73
CA ILE A 176 7.84 4.10 9.64
C ILE A 176 6.56 4.75 10.19
N TYR A 177 5.76 4.05 11.00
CA TYR A 177 4.54 4.64 11.55
C TYR A 177 4.81 5.84 12.47
N THR A 178 5.90 5.81 13.24
CA THR A 178 6.32 6.92 14.09
C THR A 178 6.62 8.19 13.28
N ASP A 179 7.33 8.05 12.17
CA ASP A 179 7.66 9.16 11.28
C ASP A 179 6.41 9.79 10.64
N LEU A 180 5.40 8.98 10.32
CA LEU A 180 4.12 9.50 9.83
C LEU A 180 3.35 10.23 10.92
N PHE A 181 3.22 9.66 12.12
CA PHE A 181 2.53 10.35 13.22
C PHE A 181 3.19 11.70 13.52
N ASN A 182 4.52 11.75 13.57
CA ASN A 182 5.25 13.01 13.75
C ASN A 182 4.97 13.99 12.60
N GLY A 183 4.91 13.52 11.36
CA GLY A 183 4.57 14.36 10.20
C GLY A 183 3.14 14.91 10.27
N LEU A 184 2.16 14.07 10.59
CA LEU A 184 0.77 14.47 10.73
C LEU A 184 0.56 15.47 11.87
N GLU A 185 1.24 15.30 13.01
CA GLU A 185 1.20 16.27 14.13
C GLU A 185 1.60 17.68 13.69
N LEU A 186 2.49 17.81 12.71
CA LEU A 186 2.94 19.09 12.17
C LEU A 186 1.98 19.69 11.14
N THR A 187 1.13 18.87 10.52
CA THR A 187 0.23 19.28 9.43
C THR A 187 -1.18 19.60 9.94
N SER A 188 -1.79 18.73 10.75
CA SER A 188 -3.16 18.91 11.20
C SER A 188 -3.41 18.15 12.50
N ARG A 189 -4.50 18.47 13.23
CA ARG A 189 -4.91 17.57 14.31
C ARG A 189 -5.45 16.30 13.68
N PHE A 190 -4.93 15.17 14.14
CA PHE A 190 -5.37 13.85 13.74
C PHE A 190 -5.65 13.00 14.97
N GLU A 191 -6.50 12.01 14.79
CA GLU A 191 -6.63 10.88 15.69
C GLU A 191 -6.16 9.63 14.96
N ALA A 192 -5.56 8.71 15.69
CA ALA A 192 -5.22 7.40 15.13
C ALA A 192 -5.55 6.28 16.09
N ASN A 193 -5.79 5.10 15.54
CA ASN A 193 -5.74 3.84 16.27
C ASN A 193 -4.52 3.03 15.83
N LEU A 194 -4.18 2.01 16.62
CA LEU A 194 -3.14 1.05 16.27
C LEU A 194 -3.68 -0.37 16.42
N LEU A 195 -3.63 -1.13 15.33
CA LEU A 195 -4.01 -2.52 15.26
C LEU A 195 -2.79 -3.37 14.93
N PHE A 196 -2.57 -4.44 15.68
CA PHE A 196 -1.65 -5.50 15.30
C PHE A 196 -2.45 -6.72 14.84
N PHE A 197 -1.94 -7.47 13.88
CA PHE A 197 -2.56 -8.72 13.48
C PHE A 197 -1.54 -9.85 13.34
N SER A 198 -1.93 -11.06 13.75
CA SER A 198 -1.27 -12.31 13.34
C SER A 198 -2.33 -13.34 12.94
N ASP A 199 -2.69 -14.29 13.82
CA ASP A 199 -3.86 -15.16 13.65
C ASP A 199 -5.18 -14.39 13.92
N GLU A 200 -5.14 -13.37 14.76
CA GLU A 200 -6.27 -12.50 15.06
C GLU A 200 -5.84 -11.03 15.11
N VAL A 201 -6.82 -10.12 15.08
CA VAL A 201 -6.58 -8.67 15.14
C VAL A 201 -6.73 -8.18 16.57
N HIS A 202 -5.70 -7.50 17.07
CA HIS A 202 -5.67 -6.89 18.37
C HIS A 202 -5.63 -5.37 18.27
N GLN A 203 -6.56 -4.72 18.95
CA GLN A 203 -6.53 -3.28 19.15
C GLN A 203 -5.53 -2.93 20.25
N ILE A 204 -4.38 -2.39 19.87
CA ILE A 204 -3.30 -2.00 20.79
C ILE A 204 -3.58 -0.63 21.38
N VAL A 205 -4.02 0.30 20.53
CA VAL A 205 -4.39 1.66 20.92
C VAL A 205 -5.71 2.00 20.26
N THR A 206 -6.67 2.46 21.06
CA THR A 206 -7.92 3.03 20.53
C THR A 206 -7.70 4.38 19.90
N PHE A 207 -8.63 4.83 19.06
CA PHE A 207 -8.58 6.17 18.47
C PHE A 207 -8.28 7.23 19.54
N THR A 208 -7.20 7.96 19.33
CA THR A 208 -6.68 8.99 20.23
C THR A 208 -5.92 10.05 19.45
N GLU A 209 -5.93 11.28 19.94
CA GLU A 209 -5.06 12.36 19.47
C GLU A 209 -3.69 12.35 20.20
N ASP A 210 -3.49 11.47 21.18
CA ASP A 210 -2.23 11.36 21.92
C ASP A 210 -1.19 10.58 21.10
N ALA A 211 -0.39 11.30 20.32
CA ALA A 211 0.69 10.68 19.56
C ALA A 211 1.76 10.02 20.44
N THR A 212 1.88 10.41 21.72
CA THR A 212 2.78 9.71 22.64
C THR A 212 2.24 8.33 22.98
N ALA A 213 0.94 8.19 23.21
CA ALA A 213 0.31 6.88 23.38
C ALA A 213 0.46 6.01 22.12
N LEU A 214 0.29 6.60 20.92
CA LEU A 214 0.48 5.89 19.65
C LEU A 214 1.94 5.40 19.48
N ARG A 215 2.93 6.26 19.70
CA ARG A 215 4.36 5.88 19.63
C ARG A 215 4.74 4.86 20.70
N GLN A 216 4.13 4.91 21.88
CA GLN A 216 4.33 3.89 22.90
C GLN A 216 3.73 2.54 22.49
N GLY A 217 2.55 2.56 21.87
CA GLY A 217 1.89 1.35 21.36
C GLY A 217 2.65 0.69 20.20
N LEU A 218 3.35 1.47 19.38
CA LEU A 218 4.18 0.97 18.28
C LEU A 218 5.45 0.25 18.73
N ARG A 219 5.88 0.42 19.98
CA ARG A 219 7.09 -0.25 20.48
C ARG A 219 6.91 -1.76 20.34
N SER A 220 7.88 -2.38 19.67
CA SER A 220 7.91 -3.81 19.38
C SER A 220 7.56 -4.63 20.61
N ASN A 221 6.43 -5.33 20.52
CA ASN A 221 5.96 -6.21 21.59
C ASN A 221 6.43 -7.63 21.34
N ILE A 222 7.59 -7.98 21.89
CA ILE A 222 8.19 -9.31 21.74
C ILE A 222 7.35 -10.44 22.35
N ASP A 223 6.42 -10.11 23.25
CA ASP A 223 5.54 -11.08 23.90
C ASP A 223 4.23 -11.30 23.12
N PHE A 224 4.02 -10.58 22.01
CA PHE A 224 2.88 -10.78 21.13
C PHE A 224 2.93 -12.18 20.50
N GLU A 225 1.79 -12.87 20.39
CA GLU A 225 1.75 -14.19 19.77
C GLU A 225 1.84 -14.05 18.24
N ARG A 226 2.92 -14.62 17.67
CA ARG A 226 3.26 -14.48 16.25
C ARG A 226 3.11 -15.81 15.53
N ALA A 227 2.13 -15.89 14.65
CA ALA A 227 1.76 -17.11 13.93
C ALA A 227 1.47 -16.83 12.44
N GLY A 228 0.22 -16.95 11.99
CA GLY A 228 -0.22 -16.68 10.63
C GLY A 228 -0.43 -15.19 10.34
N THR A 229 -1.01 -14.92 9.17
CA THR A 229 -1.16 -13.59 8.59
C THR A 229 -2.63 -13.35 8.24
N ALA A 230 -3.40 -12.83 9.19
CA ALA A 230 -4.80 -12.42 9.06
C ALA A 230 -4.92 -10.99 8.50
N LEU A 231 -4.28 -10.74 7.37
CA LEU A 231 -4.23 -9.45 6.68
C LEU A 231 -5.62 -8.89 6.37
N TYR A 232 -6.54 -9.70 5.85
CA TYR A 232 -7.88 -9.25 5.48
C TYR A 232 -8.70 -8.88 6.70
N ASP A 233 -8.56 -9.61 7.82
CA ASP A 233 -9.18 -9.22 9.08
C ASP A 233 -8.60 -7.91 9.61
N GLY A 234 -7.28 -7.71 9.49
CA GLY A 234 -6.62 -6.45 9.85
C GLY A 234 -7.17 -5.26 9.06
N ILE A 235 -7.26 -5.40 7.73
CA ILE A 235 -7.82 -4.38 6.83
C ILE A 235 -9.29 -4.13 7.15
N GLY A 236 -10.11 -5.18 7.25
CA GLY A 236 -11.54 -5.08 7.48
C GLY A 236 -11.86 -4.42 8.83
N THR A 237 -11.14 -4.81 9.89
CA THR A 237 -11.28 -4.20 11.22
C THR A 237 -10.91 -2.72 11.20
N GLY A 238 -9.79 -2.36 10.54
CA GLY A 238 -9.40 -0.96 10.39
C GLY A 238 -10.43 -0.12 9.65
N LEU A 239 -11.00 -0.66 8.56
CA LEU A 239 -12.07 -0.01 7.80
C LEU A 239 -13.35 0.18 8.62
N ASP A 240 -13.79 -0.84 9.34
CA ASP A 240 -14.97 -0.76 10.21
C ASP A 240 -14.80 0.33 11.27
N MET A 241 -13.63 0.36 11.93
CA MET A 241 -13.32 1.37 12.94
C MET A 241 -13.26 2.79 12.37
N LEU A 242 -12.66 2.97 11.18
CA LEU A 242 -12.63 4.24 10.46
C LEU A 242 -14.01 4.70 10.01
N SER A 243 -14.88 3.77 9.59
CA SER A 243 -16.23 4.08 9.13
C SER A 243 -17.07 4.80 10.19
N ALA A 244 -16.78 4.52 11.46
CA ALA A 244 -17.43 5.14 12.61
C ALA A 244 -16.82 6.50 13.01
N ARG A 245 -15.85 7.03 12.25
CA ARG A 245 -15.21 8.33 12.51
C ARG A 245 -15.90 9.43 11.72
N ASP A 246 -16.13 10.56 12.40
CA ASP A 246 -16.70 11.76 11.82
C ASP A 246 -15.58 12.78 11.54
N THR A 247 -14.69 12.40 10.62
CA THR A 247 -13.57 13.23 10.18
C THR A 247 -13.62 13.39 8.66
N PRO A 248 -13.26 14.59 8.13
CA PRO A 248 -13.21 14.84 6.69
C PRO A 248 -12.33 13.85 5.92
N ILE A 249 -11.20 13.47 6.51
CA ILE A 249 -10.22 12.53 5.95
C ILE A 249 -10.19 11.27 6.83
N ARG A 250 -10.28 10.10 6.18
CA ARG A 250 -10.16 8.79 6.81
C ARG A 250 -9.21 7.93 5.99
N LEU A 251 -8.12 7.49 6.59
CA LEU A 251 -7.06 6.75 5.90
C LEU A 251 -6.81 5.41 6.59
N LEU A 252 -6.63 4.36 5.80
CA LEU A 252 -6.16 3.06 6.29
C LEU A 252 -4.73 2.85 5.79
N LEU A 253 -3.77 2.67 6.69
CA LEU A 253 -2.39 2.33 6.37
C LEU A 253 -2.09 0.93 6.87
N VAL A 254 -1.59 0.06 5.99
CA VAL A 254 -1.32 -1.35 6.28
C VAL A 254 0.10 -1.69 5.83
N ALA A 255 0.85 -2.37 6.69
CA ALA A 255 2.18 -2.86 6.39
C ALA A 255 2.25 -4.37 6.62
N SER A 256 2.73 -5.15 5.63
CA SER A 256 2.81 -6.61 5.70
C SER A 256 3.93 -7.19 4.85
N ASP A 257 4.49 -8.33 5.26
CA ASP A 257 5.60 -9.02 4.61
C ASP A 257 5.22 -10.37 3.99
N GLY A 258 3.94 -10.74 4.08
CA GLY A 258 3.50 -12.09 3.81
C GLY A 258 2.14 -12.16 3.10
N PHE A 259 1.81 -13.39 2.70
CA PHE A 259 0.52 -13.72 2.10
C PHE A 259 -0.56 -13.84 3.17
N GLU A 260 -1.75 -13.35 2.86
CA GLU A 260 -2.96 -13.68 3.60
C GLU A 260 -3.15 -15.21 3.69
N ASN A 261 -3.25 -15.75 4.91
CA ASN A 261 -3.44 -17.18 5.13
C ASN A 261 -4.25 -17.56 6.38
N HIS A 262 -4.80 -16.60 7.13
CA HIS A 262 -5.42 -16.87 8.43
C HIS A 262 -6.75 -16.16 8.70
N SER A 263 -7.11 -15.11 7.95
CA SER A 263 -8.32 -14.32 8.20
C SER A 263 -9.58 -15.17 8.27
N GLN A 264 -10.42 -14.91 9.28
CA GLN A 264 -11.61 -15.67 9.60
C GLN A 264 -12.91 -14.87 9.39
N ILE A 265 -12.85 -13.55 9.53
CA ILE A 265 -14.03 -12.65 9.43
C ILE A 265 -14.18 -12.13 8.00
N TYR A 266 -13.13 -11.49 7.49
CA TYR A 266 -13.01 -10.99 6.14
C TYR A 266 -12.18 -11.97 5.32
N THR A 267 -12.84 -12.75 4.48
CA THR A 267 -12.19 -13.86 3.75
C THR A 267 -12.02 -13.57 2.26
N LYS A 268 -12.51 -12.42 1.78
CA LYS A 268 -12.50 -12.06 0.35
C LYS A 268 -12.08 -10.62 0.13
N LYS A 269 -11.10 -10.42 -0.76
CA LYS A 269 -10.67 -9.10 -1.23
C LYS A 269 -11.82 -8.21 -1.69
N SER A 270 -12.81 -8.77 -2.40
CA SER A 270 -13.96 -8.01 -2.90
C SER A 270 -14.78 -7.36 -1.78
N GLN A 271 -14.88 -7.99 -0.60
CA GLN A 271 -15.58 -7.41 0.54
C GLN A 271 -14.85 -6.16 1.05
N LEU A 272 -13.52 -6.21 1.10
CA LEU A 272 -12.68 -5.08 1.51
C LEU A 272 -12.78 -3.93 0.50
N TYR A 273 -12.79 -4.23 -0.80
CA TYR A 273 -12.95 -3.21 -1.85
C TYR A 273 -14.31 -2.52 -1.77
N GLU A 274 -15.37 -3.29 -1.53
CA GLU A 274 -16.72 -2.73 -1.36
C GLU A 274 -16.81 -1.85 -0.13
N LEU A 275 -16.30 -2.32 1.02
CA LEU A 275 -16.30 -1.58 2.26
C LEU A 275 -15.51 -0.26 2.13
N ALA A 276 -14.27 -0.32 1.64
CA ALA A 276 -13.43 0.84 1.46
C ALA A 276 -14.05 1.88 0.50
N ARG A 277 -14.62 1.45 -0.63
CA ARG A 277 -15.29 2.37 -1.59
C ARG A 277 -16.56 2.98 -1.02
N GLN A 278 -17.40 2.19 -0.35
CA GLN A 278 -18.63 2.69 0.28
C GLN A 278 -18.32 3.72 1.35
N GLN A 279 -17.27 3.47 2.14
CA GLN A 279 -16.82 4.38 3.18
C GLN A 279 -15.89 5.48 2.67
N ARG A 280 -15.49 5.44 1.40
CA ARG A 280 -14.57 6.39 0.76
C ARG A 280 -13.25 6.52 1.52
N ILE A 281 -12.69 5.37 1.92
CA ILE A 281 -11.42 5.28 2.64
C ILE A 281 -10.37 4.76 1.65
N PRO A 282 -9.38 5.58 1.22
CA PRO A 282 -8.26 5.08 0.45
C PRO A 282 -7.36 4.19 1.31
N LEU A 283 -6.89 3.08 0.72
CA LEU A 283 -5.93 2.18 1.35
C LEU A 283 -4.52 2.54 0.93
N ILE A 284 -3.63 2.67 1.92
CA ILE A 284 -2.20 2.78 1.71
C ILE A 284 -1.58 1.44 2.10
N MET A 285 -1.04 0.73 1.11
CA MET A 285 -0.48 -0.61 1.26
C MET A 285 1.04 -0.55 1.17
N LEU A 286 1.71 -1.00 2.23
CA LEU A 286 3.16 -1.17 2.30
C LEU A 286 3.47 -2.67 2.31
N GLY A 287 4.18 -3.15 1.30
CA GLY A 287 4.58 -4.53 1.16
C GLY A 287 6.08 -4.72 1.29
N ALA A 288 6.50 -5.81 1.93
CA ALA A 288 7.88 -6.28 1.89
C ALA A 288 7.97 -7.79 1.61
N LEU A 289 9.18 -8.31 1.39
CA LEU A 289 9.47 -9.74 1.32
C LEU A 289 8.45 -10.53 0.45
N LEU A 290 7.80 -11.52 1.05
CA LEU A 290 6.87 -12.43 0.38
C LEU A 290 5.44 -11.88 0.33
N SER A 291 5.23 -10.58 0.50
CA SER A 291 3.91 -9.99 0.37
C SER A 291 3.32 -10.23 -1.03
N ASP A 292 1.99 -10.41 -1.09
CA ASP A 292 1.27 -10.59 -2.34
C ASP A 292 1.17 -9.27 -3.12
N VAL A 293 2.26 -8.89 -3.79
CA VAL A 293 2.38 -7.64 -4.56
C VAL A 293 1.20 -7.40 -5.51
N PRO A 294 0.76 -8.37 -6.35
CA PRO A 294 -0.43 -8.19 -7.18
C PRO A 294 -1.70 -7.87 -6.37
N SER A 295 -1.90 -8.51 -5.22
CA SER A 295 -3.05 -8.23 -4.35
C SER A 295 -2.98 -6.88 -3.67
N LEU A 296 -1.83 -6.51 -3.11
CA LEU A 296 -1.62 -5.22 -2.46
C LEU A 296 -1.80 -4.07 -3.45
N ARG A 297 -1.24 -4.21 -4.66
CA ARG A 297 -1.42 -3.25 -5.75
C ARG A 297 -2.88 -3.13 -6.17
N ALA A 298 -3.59 -4.25 -6.26
CA ALA A 298 -5.02 -4.26 -6.58
C ALA A 298 -5.84 -3.57 -5.47
N MET A 299 -5.56 -3.82 -4.20
CA MET A 299 -6.22 -3.16 -3.06
C MET A 299 -6.08 -1.63 -3.12
N ALA A 300 -4.86 -1.13 -3.29
CA ALA A 300 -4.62 0.31 -3.43
C ALA A 300 -5.37 0.88 -4.64
N LYS A 301 -5.25 0.24 -5.81
CA LYS A 301 -5.91 0.70 -7.04
C LYS A 301 -7.42 0.75 -6.92
N GLU A 302 -8.06 -0.32 -6.43
CA GLU A 302 -9.52 -0.43 -6.34
C GLU A 302 -10.14 0.54 -5.32
N THR A 303 -9.32 1.13 -4.45
CA THR A 303 -9.74 2.07 -3.39
C THR A 303 -9.23 3.49 -3.62
N ASN A 304 -8.64 3.77 -4.79
CA ASN A 304 -7.98 5.04 -5.11
C ASN A 304 -6.88 5.43 -4.11
N GLY A 305 -6.20 4.45 -3.53
CA GLY A 305 -5.13 4.65 -2.57
C GLY A 305 -3.72 4.48 -3.15
N LEU A 306 -2.77 4.22 -2.27
CA LEU A 306 -1.33 4.18 -2.58
C LEU A 306 -0.73 2.82 -2.25
N PHE A 307 0.31 2.45 -2.99
CA PHE A 307 1.01 1.20 -2.88
C PHE A 307 2.51 1.43 -3.00
N ILE A 308 3.26 0.82 -2.09
CA ILE A 308 4.72 0.77 -2.11
C ILE A 308 5.12 -0.65 -1.74
N TYR A 309 6.01 -1.24 -2.52
CA TYR A 309 6.66 -2.49 -2.22
C TYR A 309 8.17 -2.35 -2.38
N SER A 310 8.90 -3.00 -1.49
CA SER A 310 10.35 -3.15 -1.56
C SER A 310 10.73 -4.55 -1.07
N PRO A 311 11.84 -5.15 -1.52
CA PRO A 311 12.31 -6.42 -0.98
C PRO A 311 12.44 -6.44 0.55
N TYR A 312 12.79 -5.31 1.19
CA TYR A 312 12.98 -5.21 2.64
C TYR A 312 12.28 -3.99 3.26
N PHE A 313 11.84 -4.08 4.52
CA PHE A 313 11.24 -2.95 5.23
C PHE A 313 12.17 -1.75 5.39
N LEU A 314 13.44 -1.99 5.69
CA LEU A 314 14.44 -0.93 5.80
C LEU A 314 14.49 -0.06 4.53
N GLU A 315 14.32 -0.67 3.37
CA GLU A 315 14.34 0.01 2.08
C GLU A 315 13.05 0.80 1.81
N LEU A 316 11.91 0.41 2.41
CA LEU A 316 10.66 1.19 2.36
C LEU A 316 10.79 2.57 3.00
N LYS A 317 11.73 2.76 3.93
CA LYS A 317 11.85 3.99 4.71
C LYS A 317 11.94 5.25 3.84
N GLN A 318 12.74 5.23 2.77
CA GLN A 318 12.89 6.43 1.93
C GLN A 318 11.61 6.76 1.16
N ASP A 319 10.94 5.76 0.61
CA ASP A 319 9.70 5.95 -0.12
C ASP A 319 8.53 6.27 0.80
N PHE A 320 8.57 5.77 2.02
CA PHE A 320 7.64 6.16 3.05
C PHE A 320 7.80 7.64 3.44
N LEU A 321 9.03 8.15 3.56
CA LEU A 321 9.24 9.58 3.80
C LEU A 321 8.64 10.43 2.67
N ARG A 322 8.71 9.97 1.41
CA ARG A 322 8.04 10.62 0.28
C ARG A 322 6.52 10.58 0.43
N LEU A 323 5.95 9.43 0.78
CA LEU A 323 4.51 9.29 1.07
C LEU A 323 4.08 10.23 2.19
N ARG A 324 4.84 10.30 3.30
CA ARG A 324 4.57 11.23 4.39
C ARG A 324 4.56 12.66 3.87
N ASP A 325 5.58 13.07 3.11
CA ASP A 325 5.66 14.43 2.56
C ASP A 325 4.48 14.73 1.62
N LEU A 326 4.03 13.75 0.81
CA LEU A 326 2.82 13.85 -0.01
C LEU A 326 1.56 14.08 0.83
N LEU A 327 1.40 13.36 1.94
CA LEU A 327 0.26 13.53 2.85
C LEU A 327 0.34 14.89 3.57
N MET A 328 1.53 15.33 3.97
CA MET A 328 1.74 16.61 4.65
C MET A 328 1.47 17.82 3.73
N GLU A 329 1.74 17.67 2.44
CA GLU A 329 1.52 18.70 1.41
C GLU A 329 0.18 18.57 0.68
N SER A 330 -0.73 17.76 1.21
CA SER A 330 -2.08 17.56 0.68
C SER A 330 -2.79 18.89 0.42
N ALA A 331 -3.40 18.97 -0.76
CA ALA A 331 -4.15 20.11 -1.22
C ALA A 331 -5.58 20.09 -0.67
N ALA A 332 -6.14 21.30 -0.53
CA ALA A 332 -7.52 21.53 -0.16
C ALA A 332 -8.18 22.36 -1.26
N LEU A 333 -9.12 21.76 -1.98
CA LEU A 333 -9.94 22.44 -2.98
C LEU A 333 -11.23 22.89 -2.32
N GLU A 334 -11.37 24.20 -2.13
CA GLU A 334 -12.55 24.82 -1.57
C GLU A 334 -13.47 25.32 -2.69
N LEU A 335 -14.73 24.88 -2.67
CA LEU A 335 -15.75 25.43 -3.54
C LEU A 335 -16.33 26.70 -2.91
N ARG A 336 -16.30 27.82 -3.63
CA ARG A 336 -16.81 29.10 -3.12
C ARG A 336 -18.33 29.20 -3.16
N GLU A 337 -18.95 28.42 -4.02
CA GLU A 337 -20.39 28.28 -4.14
C GLU A 337 -20.71 26.79 -4.20
N ARG A 338 -21.90 26.43 -3.73
CA ARG A 338 -22.44 25.08 -3.86
C ARG A 338 -23.85 25.17 -4.43
N GLN A 339 -24.08 24.47 -5.54
CA GLN A 339 -25.41 24.31 -6.11
C GLN A 339 -26.01 22.96 -5.70
N ALA A 340 -27.33 22.89 -5.55
CA ALA A 340 -28.01 21.72 -5.00
C ALA A 340 -27.97 20.51 -5.95
N GLU A 341 -27.82 20.76 -7.24
CA GLU A 341 -27.74 19.79 -8.31
C GLU A 341 -26.34 19.18 -8.49
N TRP A 342 -25.30 19.73 -7.87
CA TRP A 342 -23.95 19.17 -7.97
C TRP A 342 -23.84 17.90 -7.13
N GLU A 343 -23.51 16.79 -7.79
CA GLU A 343 -23.41 15.46 -7.21
C GLU A 343 -21.96 15.11 -6.87
N SER A 344 -21.00 15.45 -7.73
CA SER A 344 -19.57 15.21 -7.53
C SER A 344 -18.70 16.32 -8.11
N VAL A 345 -17.44 16.34 -7.70
CA VAL A 345 -16.38 17.18 -8.27
C VAL A 345 -15.36 16.26 -8.93
N ARG A 346 -14.92 16.63 -10.12
CA ARG A 346 -13.77 16.04 -10.79
C ARG A 346 -12.61 17.00 -10.75
N ILE A 347 -11.46 16.47 -10.34
CA ILE A 347 -10.18 17.15 -10.34
C ILE A 347 -9.32 16.48 -11.39
N GLU A 348 -8.80 17.25 -12.35
CA GLU A 348 -7.85 16.78 -13.35
C GLU A 348 -6.53 17.57 -13.25
N ILE A 349 -5.41 16.86 -13.21
CA ILE A 349 -4.06 17.43 -13.20
C ILE A 349 -3.17 16.56 -14.07
N LYS A 350 -2.48 17.15 -15.07
CA LYS A 350 -1.54 16.44 -15.96
C LYS A 350 -2.12 15.16 -16.60
N GLY A 351 -3.41 15.19 -16.96
CA GLY A 351 -4.13 14.07 -17.57
C GLY A 351 -4.52 12.93 -16.62
N LYS A 352 -4.24 13.06 -15.31
CA LYS A 352 -4.83 12.22 -14.27
C LYS A 352 -6.10 12.88 -13.76
N GLN A 353 -7.10 12.08 -13.44
CA GLN A 353 -8.35 12.59 -12.89
C GLN A 353 -8.83 11.75 -11.72
N ILE A 354 -9.45 12.43 -10.75
CA ILE A 354 -10.21 11.82 -9.67
C ILE A 354 -11.60 12.44 -9.65
N GLU A 355 -12.57 11.66 -9.23
CA GLU A 355 -13.94 12.12 -9.02
C GLU A 355 -14.33 11.83 -7.58
N TRP A 356 -14.93 12.82 -6.93
CA TRP A 356 -15.31 12.72 -5.53
C TRP A 356 -16.72 13.27 -5.30
N PRO A 357 -17.61 12.49 -4.67
CA PRO A 357 -18.97 12.93 -4.39
C PRO A 357 -18.99 14.06 -3.35
N LEU A 358 -19.91 15.01 -3.52
CA LEU A 358 -20.08 16.11 -2.59
C LEU A 358 -20.88 15.66 -1.35
N PRO A 359 -20.54 16.15 -0.14
CA PRO A 359 -21.11 15.71 1.13
C PRO A 359 -22.58 16.10 1.32
#